data_AF-A0A6S6WI99-F1
#
_entry.id   AF-A0A6S6WI99-F1
#
_cell.length_a   1.000
_cell.length_b   1.000
_cell.length_c   1.000
_cell.angle_alpha   90.00
_cell.angle_beta   90.00
_cell.angle_gamma   90.00
#
_symmetry.space_group_name_H-M   'P 1'
#
loop_
_entity.id
_entity.type
_entity.pdbx_description
1 polymer ?
#
loop_
_entity_poly.entity_id
_entity_poly.type
_entity_poly.pdbx_seq_one_letter_code
_entity_poly.pdbx_strand_id
1 'polypeptide(L)'
;MEPSALPKEVDLKAAFEGTSPRAFPKDVGTLDEKLPHNLCLQQHYNSSRKGRAAKVRFDVDSVCCFPSSLAFARNGIDWHPQAHPILNLDADIHFSLIVSAYNSRGDLVTRTLPLHKIPHYCFGSVAGSTKSLRLFIFFPELHLESQYEHTTYLSKQDQQLWLDAVLLPAIGKTVNDSTLVSYLPVSEDNASKGVTAASAEKSKRKESAREQLLEYRLQHQYLDPLWTAILDRIAENPGLDRFNNATLFVHAKNTKLAHMTNDLTAAYGRWEDAWAEAAHPQFYSRDRTFVDIAKTITSEDYAYPYEAVPDGFEAETYLWKRCCLESYARTRVKLLENGNRARGSPRVTTYPWATMRDSMGQTLTSMPRGQENMDGLVYSQFYGNIKTPFDDYS
;
A
#
# COMPACT_ATOMS: atom_id res chain seq x y z
N MET A 1 -4.96 -26.18 -10.41
CA MET A 1 -5.35 -26.06 -8.99
C MET A 1 -6.56 -25.17 -8.96
N GLU A 2 -7.70 -25.65 -8.46
CA GLU A 2 -8.86 -24.79 -8.22
C GLU A 2 -8.49 -23.65 -7.24
N PRO A 3 -9.08 -22.46 -7.39
CA PRO A 3 -8.93 -21.41 -6.38
C PRO A 3 -9.44 -21.98 -5.06
N SER A 4 -8.55 -22.19 -4.08
CA SER A 4 -8.98 -22.61 -2.76
C SER A 4 -9.83 -21.49 -2.18
N ALA A 5 -11.15 -21.70 -2.15
CA ALA A 5 -12.07 -20.90 -1.38
C ALA A 5 -11.46 -20.62 0.00
N LEU A 6 -11.61 -19.38 0.49
CA LEU A 6 -11.26 -19.02 1.87
C LEU A 6 -11.64 -20.17 2.81
N PRO A 7 -10.77 -20.60 3.74
CA PRO A 7 -11.14 -21.63 4.70
C PRO A 7 -12.45 -21.21 5.33
N LYS A 8 -13.48 -22.09 5.26
CA LYS A 8 -14.85 -21.81 5.74
C LYS A 8 -14.94 -21.42 7.23
N GLU A 9 -13.80 -21.35 7.92
CA GLU A 9 -13.64 -21.17 9.36
C GLU A 9 -12.99 -19.83 9.73
N VAL A 10 -12.56 -18.99 8.77
CA VAL A 10 -12.03 -17.66 9.09
C VAL A 10 -13.18 -16.67 9.25
N ASP A 11 -13.55 -16.39 10.50
CA ASP A 11 -14.45 -15.28 10.82
C ASP A 11 -13.72 -13.95 10.56
N LEU A 12 -13.86 -13.46 9.32
CA LEU A 12 -13.26 -12.21 8.86
C LEU A 12 -13.69 -11.03 9.73
N LYS A 13 -14.91 -11.05 10.28
CA LYS A 13 -15.39 -9.99 11.16
C LYS A 13 -14.68 -10.05 12.50
N ALA A 14 -14.55 -11.22 13.11
CA ALA A 14 -13.80 -11.35 14.36
C ALA A 14 -12.30 -11.07 14.20
N ALA A 15 -11.69 -11.48 13.08
CA ALA A 15 -10.31 -11.15 12.75
C ALA A 15 -10.13 -9.63 12.57
N PHE A 16 -11.04 -9.00 11.83
CA PHE A 16 -11.06 -7.56 11.58
C PHE A 16 -11.31 -6.73 12.86
N GLU A 17 -12.24 -7.17 13.71
CA GLU A 17 -12.55 -6.50 14.98
C GLU A 17 -11.55 -6.85 16.10
N GLY A 18 -10.56 -7.71 15.81
CA GLY A 18 -9.54 -8.11 16.77
C GLY A 18 -10.05 -9.00 17.91
N THR A 19 -11.18 -9.68 17.72
CA THR A 19 -11.90 -10.48 18.73
C THR A 19 -11.64 -11.99 18.64
N SER A 20 -10.46 -12.40 18.18
CA SER A 20 -9.99 -13.81 18.21
C SER A 20 -10.36 -14.53 19.53
N PRO A 21 -10.76 -15.81 19.53
CA PRO A 21 -11.75 -16.42 20.45
C PRO A 21 -11.28 -16.70 21.91
N ARG A 22 -10.60 -15.75 22.55
CA ARG A 22 -10.23 -15.82 23.98
C ARG A 22 -10.44 -14.50 24.74
N ALA A 23 -11.54 -13.80 24.48
CA ALA A 23 -11.96 -12.68 25.33
C ALA A 23 -13.03 -13.15 26.34
N PHE A 24 -12.69 -13.10 27.63
CA PHE A 24 -13.36 -13.80 28.72
C PHE A 24 -14.64 -13.11 29.27
N PRO A 25 -15.58 -13.86 29.89
CA PRO A 25 -16.84 -13.38 30.50
C PRO A 25 -16.73 -12.71 31.91
N LYS A 26 -15.59 -12.17 32.30
CA LYS A 26 -15.20 -12.10 33.74
C LYS A 26 -15.64 -10.90 34.58
N ASP A 27 -16.46 -9.98 34.07
CA ASP A 27 -16.77 -8.75 34.82
C ASP A 27 -18.12 -8.76 35.57
N VAL A 28 -18.85 -9.88 35.52
CA VAL A 28 -20.09 -10.03 36.31
C VAL A 28 -19.72 -10.18 37.80
N GLY A 29 -20.05 -9.17 38.61
CA GLY A 29 -19.89 -9.18 40.08
C GLY A 29 -18.61 -8.52 40.63
N THR A 30 -17.92 -7.69 39.85
CA THR A 30 -16.76 -6.90 40.32
C THR A 30 -17.16 -5.47 40.74
N LEU A 31 -16.28 -4.76 41.45
CA LEU A 31 -16.46 -3.35 41.88
C LEU A 31 -16.73 -2.37 40.72
N ASP A 32 -16.45 -2.78 39.49
CA ASP A 32 -16.60 -1.97 38.27
C ASP A 32 -18.01 -2.08 37.65
N GLU A 33 -18.93 -2.87 38.24
CA GLU A 33 -20.30 -3.13 37.75
C GLU A 33 -21.17 -1.84 37.60
N LYS A 34 -20.80 -0.75 38.29
CA LYS A 34 -21.59 0.50 38.35
C LYS A 34 -20.85 1.75 37.87
N LEU A 35 -19.68 1.62 37.25
CA LEU A 35 -19.02 2.74 36.57
C LEU A 35 -19.82 3.14 35.31
N PRO A 36 -19.75 4.41 34.85
CA PRO A 36 -20.42 4.80 33.61
C PRO A 36 -19.89 3.95 32.45
N HIS A 37 -20.76 3.09 31.93
CA HIS A 37 -20.46 2.13 30.87
C HIS A 37 -20.01 2.86 29.60
N ASN A 38 -18.70 2.74 29.33
CA ASN A 38 -17.96 2.92 28.10
C ASN A 38 -18.73 3.50 26.89
N LEU A 39 -18.35 4.71 26.44
CA LEU A 39 -18.69 5.23 25.10
C LEU A 39 -17.89 4.48 24.03
N CYS A 40 -18.32 3.26 23.74
CA CYS A 40 -17.86 2.42 22.65
C CYS A 40 -19.08 2.08 21.79
N LEU A 41 -19.23 2.74 20.63
CA LEU A 41 -20.37 2.54 19.72
C LEU A 41 -20.52 1.06 19.30
N GLN A 42 -19.44 0.30 19.25
CA GLN A 42 -19.50 -1.13 18.89
C GLN A 42 -20.07 -2.04 19.98
N GLN A 43 -20.00 -1.65 21.26
CA GLN A 43 -20.37 -2.52 22.39
C GLN A 43 -21.61 -2.04 23.16
N HIS A 44 -21.91 -0.74 23.14
CA HIS A 44 -22.89 -0.17 24.09
C HIS A 44 -23.93 0.77 23.47
N TYR A 45 -23.82 1.14 22.19
CA TYR A 45 -24.71 2.13 21.58
C TYR A 45 -25.08 1.78 20.14
N ASN A 46 -26.37 1.58 19.87
CA ASN A 46 -26.90 1.41 18.51
C ASN A 46 -27.25 2.75 17.84
N SER A 47 -27.13 3.87 18.57
CA SER A 47 -27.49 5.20 18.09
C SER A 47 -26.66 6.31 18.74
N SER A 48 -26.64 7.48 18.10
CA SER A 48 -26.01 8.70 18.63
C SER A 48 -26.79 9.27 19.82
N ARG A 49 -26.26 10.33 20.46
CA ARG A 49 -26.97 11.06 21.53
C ARG A 49 -28.35 11.59 21.09
N LYS A 50 -28.58 11.71 19.78
CA LYS A 50 -29.84 12.18 19.18
C LYS A 50 -30.73 11.04 18.68
N GLY A 51 -30.38 9.79 18.99
CA GLY A 51 -31.13 8.63 18.53
C GLY A 51 -30.92 8.28 17.05
N ARG A 52 -29.92 8.87 16.37
CA ARG A 52 -29.60 8.57 14.96
C ARG A 52 -28.86 7.25 14.86
N ALA A 53 -29.25 6.39 13.92
CA ALA A 53 -28.56 5.13 13.69
C ALA A 53 -27.21 5.37 13.00
N ALA A 54 -26.13 4.78 13.52
CA ALA A 54 -24.84 4.84 12.86
C ALA A 54 -24.85 4.00 11.58
N LYS A 55 -24.36 4.57 10.47
CA LYS A 55 -24.16 3.83 9.22
C LYS A 55 -22.77 3.21 9.24
N VAL A 56 -22.72 1.89 9.02
CA VAL A 56 -21.47 1.14 8.95
C VAL A 56 -21.22 0.72 7.51
N ARG A 57 -20.00 0.98 7.03
CA ARG A 57 -19.51 0.52 5.74
C ARG A 57 -18.16 -0.16 5.91
N PHE A 58 -17.91 -1.16 5.08
CA PHE A 58 -16.64 -1.84 4.95
C PHE A 58 -16.10 -1.62 3.55
N ASP A 59 -14.79 -1.56 3.42
CA ASP A 59 -14.09 -1.35 2.16
C ASP A 59 -12.69 -1.96 2.18
N VAL A 60 -12.08 -2.07 1.00
CA VAL A 60 -10.65 -2.30 0.84
C VAL A 60 -10.06 -0.99 0.34
N ASP A 61 -9.18 -0.38 1.13
CA ASP A 61 -8.60 0.94 0.80
C ASP A 61 -7.40 0.78 -0.13
N SER A 62 -6.55 -0.22 0.15
CA SER A 62 -5.34 -0.49 -0.59
C SER A 62 -4.95 -1.97 -0.61
N VAL A 63 -4.10 -2.34 -1.57
CA VAL A 63 -3.46 -3.66 -1.64
C VAL A 63 -1.98 -3.46 -1.95
N CYS A 64 -1.13 -4.26 -1.33
CA CYS A 64 0.30 -4.34 -1.60
C CYS A 64 0.70 -5.80 -1.88
N CYS A 65 1.53 -6.03 -2.89
CA CYS A 65 1.93 -7.37 -3.30
C CYS A 65 3.38 -7.39 -3.78
N PHE A 66 4.11 -8.46 -3.47
CA PHE A 66 5.43 -8.73 -4.03
C PHE A 66 5.35 -9.91 -5.02
N PRO A 67 5.06 -9.65 -6.30
CA PRO A 67 4.98 -10.72 -7.28
C PRO A 67 6.36 -11.32 -7.58
N SER A 68 6.38 -12.56 -8.06
CA SER A 68 7.61 -13.24 -8.49
C SER A 68 7.99 -12.93 -9.95
N SER A 69 7.06 -12.39 -10.74
CA SER A 69 7.24 -12.11 -12.17
C SER A 69 6.34 -10.98 -12.64
N LEU A 70 6.74 -10.32 -13.74
CA LEU A 70 5.91 -9.32 -14.42
C LEU A 70 4.58 -9.93 -14.93
N ALA A 71 4.56 -11.23 -15.23
CA ALA A 71 3.35 -11.94 -15.65
C ALA A 71 2.25 -12.04 -14.58
N PHE A 72 2.52 -11.55 -13.37
CA PHE A 72 1.48 -11.17 -12.43
C PHE A 72 0.39 -10.31 -13.10
N ALA A 73 0.77 -9.40 -14.01
CA ALA A 73 -0.16 -8.53 -14.73
C ALA A 73 -0.91 -9.31 -15.83
N ARG A 74 -2.10 -9.83 -15.50
CA ARG A 74 -2.87 -10.74 -16.36
C ARG A 74 -3.16 -10.17 -17.75
N ASN A 75 -3.40 -8.86 -17.85
CA ASN A 75 -3.83 -8.20 -19.09
C ASN A 75 -2.70 -7.39 -19.77
N GLY A 76 -1.47 -7.52 -19.28
CA GLY A 76 -0.34 -6.71 -19.74
C GLY A 76 -0.03 -5.53 -18.84
N ILE A 77 1.00 -4.77 -19.21
CA ILE A 77 1.48 -3.60 -18.47
C ILE A 77 1.52 -2.40 -19.41
N ASP A 78 0.97 -1.28 -18.96
CA ASP A 78 1.20 0.04 -19.54
C ASP A 78 2.52 0.57 -18.97
N TRP A 79 3.61 0.37 -19.70
CA TRP A 79 4.99 0.58 -19.27
C TRP A 79 5.46 2.02 -19.49
N HIS A 80 6.13 2.60 -18.50
CA HIS A 80 6.69 3.95 -18.50
C HIS A 80 8.21 3.93 -18.71
N PRO A 81 8.79 4.03 -19.91
CA PRO A 81 10.24 3.87 -20.11
C PRO A 81 11.12 4.89 -19.36
N GLN A 82 10.54 6.00 -18.90
CA GLN A 82 11.23 7.00 -18.09
C GLN A 82 10.77 6.92 -16.63
N ALA A 83 11.71 7.12 -15.68
CA ALA A 83 11.35 7.34 -14.29
C ALA A 83 10.69 8.71 -14.14
N HIS A 84 9.49 8.74 -13.53
CA HIS A 84 8.72 9.96 -13.33
C HIS A 84 8.64 10.33 -11.85
N PRO A 85 9.09 11.54 -11.45
CA PRO A 85 9.10 11.92 -10.04
C PRO A 85 7.75 11.85 -9.33
N ILE A 86 6.67 12.16 -10.05
CA ILE A 86 5.29 12.12 -9.55
C ILE A 86 4.77 10.71 -9.24
N LEU A 87 5.48 9.66 -9.69
CA LEU A 87 5.13 8.26 -9.45
C LEU A 87 6.02 7.60 -8.39
N ASN A 88 7.01 8.32 -7.85
CA ASN A 88 7.94 7.79 -6.85
C ASN A 88 7.23 7.57 -5.50
N LEU A 89 7.66 6.54 -4.76
CA LEU A 89 7.20 6.30 -3.39
C LEU A 89 8.04 7.14 -2.43
N ASP A 90 7.45 8.20 -1.89
CA ASP A 90 8.10 9.16 -0.99
C ASP A 90 7.72 8.98 0.49
N ALA A 91 6.63 8.25 0.76
CA ALA A 91 6.11 8.01 2.10
C ALA A 91 6.22 6.53 2.53
N ASP A 92 6.28 6.32 3.84
CA ASP A 92 6.25 4.98 4.41
C ASP A 92 4.94 4.25 4.09
N ILE A 93 5.08 3.04 3.58
CA ILE A 93 3.98 2.12 3.25
C ILE A 93 4.05 0.84 4.09
N HIS A 94 4.80 0.87 5.19
CA HIS A 94 4.91 -0.18 6.19
C HIS A 94 5.63 -1.46 5.74
N PHE A 95 6.22 -1.46 4.55
CA PHE A 95 7.02 -2.57 4.03
C PHE A 95 8.50 -2.19 3.91
N SER A 96 9.36 -3.20 3.96
CA SER A 96 10.81 -3.05 3.89
C SER A 96 11.43 -4.20 3.11
N LEU A 97 12.61 -3.98 2.54
CA LEU A 97 13.45 -5.03 1.97
C LEU A 97 14.76 -5.13 2.72
N ILE A 98 15.44 -6.25 2.53
CA ILE A 98 16.82 -6.42 2.97
C ILE A 98 17.71 -5.77 1.91
N VAL A 99 18.61 -4.90 2.37
CA VAL A 99 19.61 -4.22 1.54
C VAL A 99 20.99 -4.50 2.09
N SER A 100 21.98 -4.50 1.21
CA SER A 100 23.39 -4.48 1.58
C SER A 100 23.79 -3.06 2.03
N ALA A 101 24.61 -2.94 3.06
CA ALA A 101 25.11 -1.65 3.58
C ALA A 101 26.48 -1.80 4.24
N TYR A 102 27.30 -0.75 4.24
CA TYR A 102 28.52 -0.72 5.04
C TYR A 102 28.23 -0.22 6.46
N ASN A 103 28.80 -0.88 7.47
CA ASN A 103 28.74 -0.41 8.85
C ASN A 103 29.81 0.68 9.12
N SER A 104 29.85 1.25 10.33
CA SER A 104 30.84 2.29 10.69
C SER A 104 32.30 1.82 10.68
N ARG A 105 32.56 0.50 10.60
CA ARG A 105 33.89 -0.10 10.47
C ARG A 105 34.26 -0.41 9.03
N GLY A 106 33.34 -0.18 8.07
CA GLY A 106 33.52 -0.53 6.66
C GLY A 106 33.22 -1.99 6.33
N ASP A 107 32.63 -2.78 7.25
CA ASP A 107 32.22 -4.16 6.94
C ASP A 107 30.90 -4.16 6.17
N LEU A 108 30.78 -5.03 5.17
CA LEU A 108 29.52 -5.30 4.47
C LEU A 108 28.56 -6.05 5.40
N VAL A 109 27.38 -5.47 5.63
CA VAL A 109 26.31 -6.02 6.47
C VAL A 109 24.98 -5.93 5.75
N THR A 110 23.98 -6.71 6.20
CA THR A 110 22.60 -6.57 5.74
C THR A 110 21.78 -5.73 6.71
N ARG A 111 20.89 -4.89 6.16
CA ARG A 111 19.96 -4.06 6.94
C ARG A 111 18.56 -4.15 6.34
N THR A 112 17.55 -3.97 7.17
CA THR A 112 16.17 -3.85 6.71
C THR A 112 15.85 -2.38 6.49
N LEU A 113 15.48 -2.00 5.26
CA LEU A 113 15.21 -0.63 4.89
C LEU A 113 13.77 -0.47 4.37
N PRO A 114 13.02 0.57 4.80
CA PRO A 114 11.70 0.87 4.26
C PRO A 114 11.72 1.06 2.74
N LEU A 115 10.65 0.65 2.05
CA LEU A 115 10.57 0.73 0.59
C LEU A 115 10.84 2.14 0.04
N HIS A 116 10.22 3.17 0.62
CA HIS A 116 10.41 4.58 0.22
C HIS A 116 11.83 5.15 0.49
N LYS A 117 12.76 4.33 0.97
CA LYS A 117 14.19 4.66 1.15
C LYS A 117 15.12 3.84 0.26
N ILE A 118 14.57 2.96 -0.58
CA ILE A 118 15.34 2.11 -1.50
C ILE A 118 15.22 2.72 -2.91
N PRO A 119 16.30 2.77 -3.71
CA PRO A 119 16.22 3.19 -5.09
C PRO A 119 15.23 2.36 -5.89
N HIS A 120 14.33 3.02 -6.60
CA HIS A 120 13.26 2.32 -7.31
C HIS A 120 12.74 3.12 -8.49
N TYR A 121 11.94 2.43 -9.30
CA TYR A 121 11.36 2.96 -10.51
C TYR A 121 9.95 2.42 -10.68
N CYS A 122 8.99 3.32 -10.91
CA CYS A 122 7.63 2.95 -11.30
C CYS A 122 7.65 2.45 -12.74
N PHE A 123 7.62 1.14 -12.89
CA PHE A 123 7.68 0.48 -14.19
C PHE A 123 6.43 0.74 -15.02
N GLY A 124 5.25 0.78 -14.39
CA GLY A 124 4.01 0.91 -15.15
C GLY A 124 2.76 0.66 -14.33
N SER A 125 1.64 0.57 -15.02
CA SER A 125 0.36 0.15 -14.44
C SER A 125 -0.14 -1.15 -15.07
N VAL A 126 -0.81 -1.99 -14.30
CA VAL A 126 -1.45 -3.20 -14.83
C VAL A 126 -2.63 -2.80 -15.71
N ALA A 127 -2.59 -3.23 -16.97
CA ALA A 127 -3.58 -2.87 -17.96
C ALA A 127 -4.98 -3.38 -17.59
N GLY A 128 -6.01 -2.58 -17.86
CA GLY A 128 -7.41 -2.97 -17.62
C GLY A 128 -7.81 -3.08 -16.15
N SER A 129 -6.94 -2.72 -15.20
CA SER A 129 -7.29 -2.66 -13.78
C SER A 129 -8.17 -1.44 -13.48
N THR A 130 -9.19 -1.62 -12.65
CA THR A 130 -10.25 -0.63 -12.37
C THR A 130 -9.76 0.64 -11.67
N LYS A 131 -8.57 0.63 -11.04
CA LYS A 131 -7.79 1.79 -10.57
C LYS A 131 -6.31 1.42 -10.50
N SER A 132 -5.41 2.37 -10.81
CA SER A 132 -3.98 2.22 -11.09
C SER A 132 -3.21 1.27 -10.15
N LEU A 133 -3.28 -0.03 -10.44
CA LEU A 133 -2.41 -1.03 -9.84
C LEU A 133 -1.01 -0.82 -10.41
N ARG A 134 -0.17 -0.09 -9.68
CA ARG A 134 1.15 0.32 -10.13
C ARG A 134 2.18 -0.72 -9.76
N LEU A 135 3.08 -0.98 -10.70
CA LEU A 135 4.19 -1.90 -10.57
C LEU A 135 5.49 -1.11 -10.46
N PHE A 136 6.29 -1.49 -9.46
CA PHE A 136 7.58 -0.91 -9.15
C PHE A 136 8.66 -1.99 -9.23
N ILE A 137 9.84 -1.57 -9.66
CA ILE A 137 11.06 -2.35 -9.56
C ILE A 137 11.97 -1.64 -8.57
N PHE A 138 12.30 -2.34 -7.48
CA PHE A 138 13.25 -1.89 -6.47
C PHE A 138 14.64 -2.44 -6.79
N PHE A 139 15.67 -1.63 -6.51
CA PHE A 139 17.07 -1.98 -6.70
C PHE A 139 17.84 -1.88 -5.38
N PRO A 140 17.76 -2.91 -4.52
CA PRO A 140 18.40 -2.93 -3.21
C PRO A 140 19.90 -2.64 -3.23
N GLU A 141 20.63 -3.18 -4.21
CA GLU A 141 22.10 -3.07 -4.25
C GLU A 141 22.60 -1.67 -4.63
N LEU A 142 21.78 -0.84 -5.30
CA LEU A 142 22.12 0.56 -5.53
C LEU A 142 22.26 1.35 -4.21
N HIS A 143 21.64 0.90 -3.12
CA HIS A 143 21.78 1.53 -1.81
C HIS A 143 23.21 1.47 -1.25
N LEU A 144 24.07 0.56 -1.75
CA LEU A 144 25.48 0.52 -1.35
C LEU A 144 26.27 1.75 -1.82
N GLU A 145 25.79 2.43 -2.84
CA GLU A 145 26.49 3.57 -3.43
C GLU A 145 26.12 4.86 -2.69
N SER A 146 27.13 5.67 -2.36
CA SER A 146 26.95 6.91 -1.60
C SER A 146 25.97 7.89 -2.24
N GLN A 147 25.84 7.88 -3.56
CA GLN A 147 24.89 8.72 -4.29
C GLN A 147 23.42 8.45 -3.95
N TYR A 148 23.10 7.27 -3.40
CA TYR A 148 21.74 6.88 -2.99
C TYR A 148 21.49 7.02 -1.48
N GLU A 149 22.41 7.62 -0.73
CA GLU A 149 22.22 7.86 0.70
C GLU A 149 21.04 8.82 0.97
N HIS A 150 20.78 9.74 0.03
CA HIS A 150 19.80 10.83 0.21
C HIS A 150 18.72 10.86 -0.89
N THR A 151 18.69 9.88 -1.79
CA THR A 151 17.72 9.83 -2.88
C THR A 151 17.29 8.40 -3.18
N THR A 152 16.03 8.22 -3.55
CA THR A 152 15.51 6.97 -4.12
C THR A 152 15.33 7.03 -5.64
N TYR A 153 15.55 8.20 -6.23
CA TYR A 153 15.48 8.37 -7.68
C TYR A 153 16.73 7.79 -8.31
N LEU A 154 16.53 6.99 -9.36
CA LEU A 154 17.64 6.55 -10.19
C LEU A 154 18.42 7.76 -10.73
N SER A 155 19.74 7.70 -10.65
CA SER A 155 20.59 8.67 -11.35
C SER A 155 20.36 8.54 -12.87
N LYS A 156 20.64 9.59 -13.62
CA LYS A 156 20.53 9.55 -15.10
C LYS A 156 21.35 8.40 -15.70
N GLN A 157 22.55 8.17 -15.17
CA GLN A 157 23.42 7.09 -15.61
C GLN A 157 22.80 5.71 -15.33
N ASP A 158 22.13 5.55 -14.19
CA ASP A 158 21.58 4.26 -13.79
C ASP A 158 20.27 3.98 -14.50
N GLN A 159 19.48 5.01 -14.76
CA GLN A 159 18.30 4.92 -15.60
C GLN A 159 18.70 4.54 -17.04
N GLN A 160 19.74 5.17 -17.59
CA GLN A 160 20.26 4.83 -18.91
C GLN A 160 20.79 3.40 -18.95
N LEU A 161 21.61 3.01 -17.97
CA LEU A 161 22.17 1.66 -17.88
C LEU A 161 21.06 0.61 -17.72
N TRP A 162 20.09 0.86 -16.85
CA TRP A 162 18.92 0.00 -16.67
C TRP A 162 18.17 -0.21 -17.99
N LEU A 163 17.82 0.88 -18.68
CA LEU A 163 17.00 0.79 -19.88
C LEU A 163 17.78 0.21 -21.07
N ASP A 164 18.94 0.79 -21.39
CA ASP A 164 19.71 0.47 -22.59
C ASP A 164 20.45 -0.87 -22.46
N ALA A 165 20.96 -1.17 -21.27
CA ALA A 165 21.79 -2.35 -21.06
C ALA A 165 21.04 -3.52 -20.42
N VAL A 166 19.84 -3.35 -19.84
CA VAL A 166 19.06 -4.45 -19.25
C VAL A 166 17.72 -4.64 -19.96
N LEU A 167 16.84 -3.65 -19.87
CA LEU A 167 15.42 -3.82 -20.21
C LEU A 167 15.17 -3.92 -21.72
N LEU A 168 15.69 -2.99 -22.53
CA LEU A 168 15.48 -3.02 -23.99
C LEU A 168 16.07 -4.28 -24.64
N PRO A 169 17.30 -4.74 -24.31
CA PRO A 169 17.80 -6.01 -24.79
C PRO A 169 16.96 -7.21 -24.35
N ALA A 170 16.44 -7.22 -23.12
CA ALA A 170 15.55 -8.27 -22.64
C ALA A 170 14.22 -8.28 -23.40
N ILE A 171 13.66 -7.11 -23.70
CA ILE A 171 12.49 -6.96 -24.58
C ILE A 171 12.80 -7.49 -25.98
N GLY A 172 13.92 -7.10 -26.59
CA GLY A 172 14.32 -7.58 -27.91
C GLY A 172 14.53 -9.10 -27.99
N LYS A 173 14.99 -9.73 -26.90
CA LYS A 173 15.13 -11.19 -26.78
C LYS A 173 13.78 -11.92 -26.65
N THR A 174 12.76 -11.27 -26.09
CA THR A 174 11.51 -11.94 -25.66
C THR A 174 10.30 -11.60 -26.53
N VAL A 175 10.21 -10.37 -27.01
CA VAL A 175 9.17 -9.91 -27.93
C VAL A 175 9.58 -10.28 -29.35
N ASN A 176 9.19 -11.46 -29.79
CA ASN A 176 9.43 -11.96 -31.16
C ASN A 176 8.43 -11.36 -32.17
N ASP A 177 8.23 -10.04 -32.13
CA ASP A 177 7.36 -9.29 -33.02
C ASP A 177 8.01 -7.95 -33.37
N SER A 178 8.56 -7.87 -34.57
CA SER A 178 9.25 -6.68 -35.06
C SER A 178 8.33 -5.46 -35.16
N THR A 179 7.03 -5.66 -35.40
CA THR A 179 6.06 -4.57 -35.49
C THR A 179 5.83 -3.97 -34.10
N LEU A 180 5.62 -4.81 -33.07
CA LEU A 180 5.47 -4.31 -31.70
C LEU A 180 6.73 -3.61 -31.20
N VAL A 181 7.92 -4.17 -31.45
CA VAL A 181 9.19 -3.57 -31.03
C VAL A 181 9.45 -2.23 -31.73
N SER A 182 8.99 -2.04 -32.97
CA SER A 182 9.18 -0.78 -33.71
C SER A 182 8.46 0.43 -33.08
N TYR A 183 7.46 0.21 -32.24
CA TYR A 183 6.77 1.27 -31.50
C TYR A 183 7.43 1.61 -30.17
N LEU A 184 8.38 0.81 -29.68
CA LEU A 184 9.05 1.04 -28.40
C LEU A 184 10.22 2.02 -28.55
N PRO A 185 10.62 2.75 -27.49
CA PRO A 185 11.81 3.58 -27.54
C PRO A 185 13.05 2.72 -27.77
N VAL A 186 13.99 3.24 -28.56
CA VAL A 186 15.24 2.53 -28.90
C VAL A 186 16.37 2.75 -27.88
N SER A 187 16.20 3.74 -26.99
CA SER A 187 17.14 4.06 -25.90
C SER A 187 16.48 4.99 -24.86
N GLU A 188 17.17 5.19 -23.73
CA GLU A 188 16.78 6.19 -22.72
C GLU A 188 16.76 7.61 -23.27
N ASP A 189 17.77 7.99 -24.04
CA ASP A 189 17.83 9.31 -24.67
C ASP A 189 16.64 9.53 -25.62
N ASN A 190 16.23 8.49 -26.36
CA ASN A 190 15.03 8.55 -27.21
C ASN A 190 13.75 8.67 -26.38
N ALA A 191 13.61 7.90 -25.30
CA ALA A 191 12.45 7.97 -24.40
C ALA A 191 12.32 9.35 -23.74
N SER A 192 13.43 9.87 -23.19
CA SER A 192 13.49 11.17 -22.52
C SER A 192 13.14 12.34 -23.46
N LYS A 193 13.68 12.30 -24.70
CA LYS A 193 13.33 13.27 -25.75
C LYS A 193 11.86 13.17 -26.15
N GLY A 194 11.32 11.96 -26.22
CA GLY A 194 9.90 11.73 -26.50
C GLY A 194 8.99 12.41 -25.49
N VAL A 195 9.27 12.24 -24.19
CA VAL A 195 8.48 12.86 -23.10
C VAL A 195 8.55 14.40 -23.19
N THR A 196 9.75 14.93 -23.42
CA THR A 196 9.98 16.37 -23.56
C THR A 196 9.26 16.95 -24.79
N ALA A 197 9.32 16.26 -25.93
CA ALA A 197 8.67 16.68 -27.17
C ALA A 197 7.14 16.66 -27.04
N ALA A 198 6.57 15.57 -26.50
CA ALA A 198 5.13 15.46 -26.26
C ALA A 198 4.61 16.57 -25.33
N SER A 199 5.40 16.89 -24.28
CA SER A 199 5.14 18.04 -23.40
C SER A 199 5.11 19.36 -24.19
N ALA A 200 6.16 19.63 -24.98
CA ALA A 200 6.28 20.86 -25.77
C ALA A 200 5.17 21.04 -26.82
N GLU A 201 4.73 19.95 -27.46
CA GLU A 201 3.64 19.98 -28.46
C GLU A 201 2.29 20.37 -27.85
N LYS A 202 1.98 19.89 -26.63
CA LYS A 202 0.73 20.27 -25.94
C LYS A 202 0.83 21.58 -25.16
N SER A 203 2.03 22.01 -24.75
CA SER A 203 2.24 23.33 -24.12
C SER A 203 1.89 24.50 -25.04
N LYS A 204 1.82 24.31 -26.37
CA LYS A 204 1.24 25.30 -27.29
C LYS A 204 -0.26 25.58 -27.06
N ARG A 205 -0.93 24.87 -26.13
CA ARG A 205 -2.34 25.10 -25.74
C ARG A 205 -2.61 25.28 -24.23
N LYS A 206 -1.66 25.08 -23.30
CA LYS A 206 -1.85 25.34 -21.85
C LYS A 206 -0.54 25.69 -21.11
N GLU A 207 -0.61 26.68 -20.22
CA GLU A 207 0.47 27.28 -19.39
C GLU A 207 1.07 26.39 -18.27
N SER A 208 0.93 25.06 -18.32
CA SER A 208 1.60 24.19 -17.34
C SER A 208 2.42 23.13 -18.05
N ALA A 209 3.76 23.25 -17.99
CA ALA A 209 4.69 22.23 -18.42
C ALA A 209 4.61 21.04 -17.44
N ARG A 210 3.64 20.15 -17.65
CA ARG A 210 3.62 18.82 -17.01
C ARG A 210 4.24 17.84 -18.01
N GLU A 211 5.34 17.20 -17.61
CA GLU A 211 5.88 16.04 -18.32
C GLU A 211 4.74 15.04 -18.61
N GLN A 212 4.62 14.60 -19.86
CA GLN A 212 3.62 13.60 -20.22
C GLN A 212 4.17 12.22 -19.93
N LEU A 213 3.37 11.40 -19.26
CA LEU A 213 3.64 9.98 -19.10
C LEU A 213 3.45 9.32 -20.47
N LEU A 214 4.54 9.07 -21.19
CA LEU A 214 4.51 8.20 -22.37
C LEU A 214 4.42 6.75 -21.90
N GLU A 215 3.44 6.04 -22.42
CA GLU A 215 3.12 4.67 -22.04
C GLU A 215 3.18 3.75 -23.26
N TYR A 216 3.75 2.56 -23.07
CA TYR A 216 3.85 1.54 -24.10
C TYR A 216 3.27 0.23 -23.57
N ARG A 217 2.38 -0.41 -24.35
CA ARG A 217 1.74 -1.66 -23.93
C ARG A 217 2.70 -2.84 -24.09
N LEU A 218 3.12 -3.42 -22.96
CA LEU A 218 3.73 -4.74 -22.91
C LEU A 218 2.64 -5.79 -22.74
N GLN A 219 2.52 -6.70 -23.71
CA GLN A 219 1.45 -7.69 -23.75
C GLN A 219 1.74 -8.87 -22.82
N HIS A 220 0.68 -9.43 -22.21
CA HIS A 220 0.79 -10.40 -21.11
C HIS A 220 1.62 -11.65 -21.46
N GLN A 221 1.56 -12.14 -22.71
CA GLN A 221 2.24 -13.37 -23.13
C GLN A 221 3.77 -13.27 -23.09
N TYR A 222 4.33 -12.06 -23.07
CA TYR A 222 5.77 -11.85 -23.03
C TYR A 222 6.32 -11.58 -21.63
N LEU A 223 5.46 -11.35 -20.63
CA LEU A 223 5.89 -10.80 -19.35
C LEU A 223 6.73 -11.75 -18.49
N ASP A 224 6.42 -13.05 -18.47
CA ASP A 224 7.19 -14.03 -17.68
C ASP A 224 8.58 -14.29 -18.31
N PRO A 225 8.66 -14.56 -19.63
CA PRO A 225 9.95 -14.60 -20.31
C PRO A 225 10.74 -13.30 -20.18
N LEU A 226 10.08 -12.14 -20.23
CA LEU A 226 10.73 -10.83 -20.08
C LEU A 226 11.38 -10.68 -18.71
N TRP A 227 10.65 -11.00 -17.63
CA TRP A 227 11.22 -10.92 -16.28
C TRP A 227 12.39 -11.88 -16.10
N THR A 228 12.28 -13.10 -16.62
CA THR A 228 13.38 -14.08 -16.63
C THR A 228 14.59 -13.54 -17.38
N ALA A 229 14.39 -12.99 -18.59
CA ALA A 229 15.46 -12.43 -19.40
C ALA A 229 16.13 -11.20 -18.76
N ILE A 230 15.40 -10.39 -18.00
CA ILE A 230 15.95 -9.28 -17.20
C ILE A 230 16.90 -9.85 -16.12
N LEU A 231 16.44 -10.83 -15.34
CA LEU A 231 17.22 -11.41 -14.26
C LEU A 231 18.47 -12.16 -14.77
N ASP A 232 18.33 -12.98 -15.82
CA ASP A 232 19.44 -13.68 -16.46
C ASP A 232 20.50 -12.68 -16.93
N ARG A 233 20.06 -11.58 -17.56
CA ARG A 233 20.97 -10.56 -18.07
C ARG A 233 21.73 -9.84 -16.97
N ILE A 234 21.11 -9.56 -15.83
CA ILE A 234 21.80 -9.00 -14.66
C ILE A 234 22.83 -10.01 -14.14
N ALA A 235 22.46 -11.28 -13.98
CA ALA A 235 23.32 -12.32 -13.43
C ALA A 235 24.53 -12.68 -14.33
N GLU A 236 24.36 -12.63 -15.64
CA GLU A 236 25.40 -12.99 -16.62
C GLU A 236 26.42 -11.86 -16.88
N ASN A 237 26.14 -10.63 -16.44
CA ASN A 237 26.96 -9.46 -16.76
C ASN A 237 27.41 -8.74 -15.48
N PRO A 238 28.67 -8.94 -15.03
CA PRO A 238 29.18 -8.29 -13.82
C PRO A 238 29.07 -6.76 -13.81
N GLY A 239 29.07 -6.12 -15.00
CA GLY A 239 28.83 -4.68 -15.13
C GLY A 239 27.42 -4.22 -14.71
N LEU A 240 26.51 -5.16 -14.47
CA LEU A 240 25.12 -4.93 -14.05
C LEU A 240 24.85 -5.35 -12.61
N ASP A 241 25.88 -5.75 -11.84
CA ASP A 241 25.73 -6.30 -10.48
C ASP A 241 24.98 -5.37 -9.52
N ARG A 242 25.02 -4.07 -9.77
CA ARG A 242 24.29 -3.06 -9.01
C ARG A 242 22.76 -3.15 -9.12
N PHE A 243 22.25 -3.90 -10.09
CA PHE A 243 20.83 -4.25 -10.22
C PHE A 243 20.51 -5.66 -9.69
N ASN A 244 21.47 -6.36 -9.08
CA ASN A 244 21.20 -7.63 -8.41
C ASN A 244 20.08 -7.46 -7.36
N ASN A 245 19.37 -8.56 -7.09
CA ASN A 245 18.25 -8.58 -6.16
C ASN A 245 17.10 -7.62 -6.53
N ALA A 246 16.99 -7.23 -7.82
CA ALA A 246 15.87 -6.46 -8.33
C ALA A 246 14.54 -7.10 -7.89
N THR A 247 13.70 -6.32 -7.21
CA THR A 247 12.51 -6.84 -6.54
C THR A 247 11.26 -6.14 -7.06
N LEU A 248 10.28 -6.94 -7.49
CA LEU A 248 8.98 -6.42 -7.89
C LEU A 248 8.11 -6.08 -6.68
N PHE A 249 7.39 -4.98 -6.79
CA PHE A 249 6.38 -4.58 -5.83
C PHE A 249 5.21 -3.96 -6.58
N VAL A 250 4.00 -4.29 -6.16
CA VAL A 250 2.78 -3.77 -6.75
C VAL A 250 1.92 -3.18 -5.64
N HIS A 251 1.33 -2.02 -5.89
CA HIS A 251 0.31 -1.51 -4.98
C HIS A 251 -0.82 -0.79 -5.73
N ALA A 252 -2.01 -0.83 -5.12
CA ALA A 252 -3.11 0.07 -5.45
C ALA A 252 -3.54 0.79 -4.18
N LYS A 253 -3.85 2.08 -4.30
CA LYS A 253 -4.37 2.94 -3.22
C LYS A 253 -5.67 3.61 -3.68
N ASN A 254 -6.44 4.15 -2.75
CA ASN A 254 -7.70 4.87 -3.01
C ASN A 254 -8.75 3.97 -3.71
N THR A 255 -8.77 2.68 -3.35
CA THR A 255 -9.73 1.69 -3.85
C THR A 255 -11.01 1.62 -3.02
N LYS A 256 -11.05 2.33 -1.88
CA LYS A 256 -12.19 2.44 -0.95
C LYS A 256 -13.56 2.41 -1.59
N LEU A 257 -13.86 3.38 -2.48
CA LEU A 257 -15.19 3.50 -3.10
C LEU A 257 -15.52 2.39 -4.09
N ALA A 258 -14.53 1.69 -4.64
CA ALA A 258 -14.76 0.63 -5.65
C ALA A 258 -15.37 -0.63 -5.03
N HIS A 259 -15.04 -0.91 -3.76
CA HIS A 259 -15.46 -2.15 -3.08
C HIS A 259 -16.38 -1.88 -1.89
N MET A 260 -16.71 -0.62 -1.60
CA MET A 260 -17.48 -0.25 -0.42
C MET A 260 -18.88 -0.87 -0.40
N THR A 261 -19.23 -1.46 0.74
CA THR A 261 -20.58 -2.00 1.01
C THR A 261 -20.85 -2.03 2.52
N ASN A 262 -22.05 -2.42 2.94
CA ASN A 262 -22.42 -2.56 4.36
C ASN A 262 -22.04 -3.92 4.96
N ASP A 263 -21.46 -4.83 4.16
CA ASP A 263 -21.08 -6.19 4.57
C ASP A 263 -19.61 -6.46 4.25
N LEU A 264 -18.84 -6.92 5.24
CA LEU A 264 -17.40 -7.14 5.10
C LEU A 264 -17.07 -8.22 4.07
N THR A 265 -17.81 -9.33 4.08
CA THR A 265 -17.60 -10.45 3.16
C THR A 265 -17.86 -10.03 1.73
N ALA A 266 -18.93 -9.26 1.48
CA ALA A 266 -19.24 -8.71 0.18
C ALA A 266 -18.21 -7.66 -0.28
N ALA A 267 -17.66 -6.85 0.63
CA ALA A 267 -16.60 -5.89 0.29
C ALA A 267 -15.35 -6.62 -0.19
N TYR A 268 -14.93 -7.62 0.58
CA TYR A 268 -13.77 -8.44 0.26
C TYR A 268 -13.98 -9.27 -1.01
N GLY A 269 -15.15 -9.88 -1.19
CA GLY A 269 -15.47 -10.65 -2.41
C GLY A 269 -15.41 -9.80 -3.69
N ARG A 270 -15.96 -8.58 -3.66
CA ARG A 270 -15.84 -7.64 -4.79
C ARG A 270 -14.40 -7.25 -5.10
N TRP A 271 -13.57 -7.11 -4.07
CA TRP A 271 -12.14 -6.88 -4.25
C TRP A 271 -11.45 -8.11 -4.83
N GLU A 272 -11.77 -9.31 -4.34
CA GLU A 272 -11.19 -10.57 -4.80
C GLU A 272 -11.51 -10.84 -6.28
N ASP A 273 -12.74 -10.55 -6.71
CA ASP A 273 -13.15 -10.64 -8.12
C ASP A 273 -12.32 -9.69 -9.00
N ALA A 274 -12.22 -8.41 -8.61
CA ALA A 274 -11.42 -7.42 -9.33
C ALA A 274 -9.91 -7.77 -9.32
N TRP A 275 -9.42 -8.33 -8.22
CA TRP A 275 -8.05 -8.80 -8.11
C TRP A 275 -7.79 -9.98 -9.05
N ALA A 276 -8.71 -10.93 -9.16
CA ALA A 276 -8.59 -12.09 -10.04
C ALA A 276 -8.59 -11.71 -11.53
N GLU A 277 -9.21 -10.59 -11.91
CA GLU A 277 -9.16 -10.05 -13.28
C GLU A 277 -7.82 -9.38 -13.61
N ALA A 278 -7.14 -8.81 -12.64
CA ALA A 278 -5.87 -8.08 -12.84
C ALA A 278 -4.63 -8.95 -12.57
N ALA A 279 -4.71 -9.86 -11.61
CA ALA A 279 -3.59 -10.60 -11.04
C ALA A 279 -3.61 -12.08 -11.45
N HIS A 280 -2.51 -12.57 -12.00
CA HIS A 280 -2.35 -13.98 -12.32
C HIS A 280 -1.86 -14.77 -11.10
N PRO A 281 -2.62 -15.76 -10.58
CA PRO A 281 -2.37 -16.41 -9.29
C PRO A 281 -1.08 -17.21 -9.21
N GLN A 282 -0.48 -17.57 -10.34
CA GLN A 282 0.81 -18.27 -10.37
C GLN A 282 1.99 -17.38 -9.91
N PHE A 283 1.87 -16.06 -10.04
CA PHE A 283 2.99 -15.14 -9.86
C PHE A 283 2.90 -14.29 -8.59
N TYR A 284 1.99 -14.63 -7.67
CA TYR A 284 1.96 -14.07 -6.32
C TYR A 284 1.59 -15.15 -5.30
N SER A 285 1.79 -14.85 -4.03
CA SER A 285 1.43 -15.73 -2.91
C SER A 285 0.71 -14.93 -1.85
N ARG A 286 -0.22 -15.57 -1.13
CA ARG A 286 -0.97 -14.93 -0.04
C ARG A 286 -0.05 -14.38 1.06
N ASP A 287 1.05 -15.08 1.34
CA ASP A 287 2.05 -14.65 2.35
C ASP A 287 2.82 -13.37 1.95
N ARG A 288 2.68 -12.93 0.71
CA ARG A 288 3.30 -11.71 0.18
C ARG A 288 2.29 -10.75 -0.45
N THR A 289 1.00 -10.93 -0.15
CA THR A 289 -0.09 -10.05 -0.59
C THR A 289 -0.86 -9.57 0.63
N PHE A 290 -0.90 -8.26 0.81
CA PHE A 290 -1.47 -7.60 1.98
C PHE A 290 -2.63 -6.71 1.53
N VAL A 291 -3.76 -6.83 2.21
CA VAL A 291 -5.01 -6.13 1.89
C VAL A 291 -5.37 -5.22 3.07
N ASP A 292 -5.49 -3.94 2.81
CA ASP A 292 -5.92 -2.95 3.79
C ASP A 292 -7.45 -2.89 3.81
N ILE A 293 -8.02 -3.58 4.79
CA ILE A 293 -9.46 -3.64 5.01
C ILE A 293 -9.83 -2.56 6.01
N ALA A 294 -10.89 -1.81 5.73
CA ALA A 294 -11.34 -0.71 6.56
C ALA A 294 -12.83 -0.85 6.95
N LYS A 295 -13.16 -0.26 8.10
CA LYS A 295 -14.53 -0.02 8.56
C LYS A 295 -14.71 1.47 8.80
N THR A 296 -15.73 2.03 8.16
CA THR A 296 -16.12 3.42 8.33
C THR A 296 -17.47 3.47 9.04
N ILE A 297 -17.56 4.32 10.07
CA ILE A 297 -18.80 4.60 10.78
C ILE A 297 -19.14 6.08 10.55
N THR A 298 -20.31 6.36 9.98
CA THR A 298 -20.78 7.72 9.70
C THR A 298 -22.16 7.97 10.30
N SER A 299 -22.51 9.24 10.49
CA SER A 299 -23.89 9.61 10.78
C SER A 299 -24.80 9.25 9.60
N GLU A 300 -26.10 9.13 9.87
CA GLU A 300 -27.13 9.04 8.83
C GLU A 300 -27.28 10.35 8.06
N ASP A 301 -27.14 11.47 8.77
CA ASP A 301 -27.35 12.80 8.23
C ASP A 301 -26.06 13.32 7.56
N TYR A 302 -26.16 13.75 6.30
CA TYR A 302 -25.14 14.51 5.56
C TYR A 302 -25.78 15.71 4.85
N ALA A 303 -25.05 16.83 4.74
CA ALA A 303 -25.53 18.00 4.00
C ALA A 303 -24.39 18.60 3.19
N TYR A 304 -24.68 18.98 1.94
CA TYR A 304 -23.75 19.79 1.15
C TYR A 304 -23.86 21.28 1.54
N PRO A 305 -22.77 22.07 1.43
CA PRO A 305 -22.75 23.47 1.88
C PRO A 305 -23.80 24.41 1.28
N TYR A 306 -24.39 24.04 0.14
CA TYR A 306 -25.35 24.87 -0.59
C TYR A 306 -26.76 24.24 -0.68
N GLU A 307 -27.00 23.17 0.07
CA GLU A 307 -28.33 22.57 0.17
C GLU A 307 -29.09 23.15 1.37
N ALA A 308 -30.40 23.31 1.22
CA ALA A 308 -31.27 23.64 2.35
C ALA A 308 -31.27 22.44 3.31
N VAL A 309 -30.70 22.63 4.51
CA VAL A 309 -30.68 21.61 5.56
C VAL A 309 -32.10 21.46 6.12
N PRO A 310 -32.75 20.27 6.01
CA PRO A 310 -34.09 20.09 6.55
C PRO A 310 -34.18 20.39 8.05
N ASP A 311 -35.33 20.87 8.51
CA ASP A 311 -35.57 21.03 9.95
C ASP A 311 -35.41 19.68 10.67
N GLY A 312 -34.53 19.65 11.67
CA GLY A 312 -34.21 18.44 12.44
C GLY A 312 -33.03 17.61 11.90
N PHE A 313 -32.42 18.02 10.78
CA PHE A 313 -31.16 17.46 10.30
C PHE A 313 -29.99 18.05 11.09
N GLU A 314 -29.11 17.21 11.64
CA GLU A 314 -27.93 17.71 12.35
C GLU A 314 -26.74 16.78 12.11
N ALA A 315 -25.77 17.25 11.33
CA ALA A 315 -24.59 16.46 11.00
C ALA A 315 -23.79 16.09 12.26
N GLU A 316 -23.39 14.83 12.36
CA GLU A 316 -22.60 14.32 13.48
C GLU A 316 -21.32 13.67 12.96
N THR A 317 -20.22 13.87 13.68
CA THR A 317 -18.97 13.16 13.43
C THR A 317 -18.62 12.29 14.63
N TYR A 318 -18.33 11.02 14.37
CA TYR A 318 -17.88 10.09 15.39
C TYR A 318 -16.36 10.19 15.57
N LEU A 319 -15.94 10.30 16.84
CA LEU A 319 -14.54 10.36 17.23
C LEU A 319 -14.21 9.19 18.17
N TRP A 320 -12.97 8.72 18.09
CA TRP A 320 -12.48 7.69 18.99
C TRP A 320 -12.16 8.27 20.36
N LYS A 321 -12.71 7.64 21.40
CA LYS A 321 -12.33 7.95 22.77
C LYS A 321 -10.93 7.46 23.08
N ARG A 322 -10.16 8.32 23.73
CA ARG A 322 -8.81 8.03 24.22
C ARG A 322 -8.76 6.77 25.07
N CYS A 323 -9.66 6.62 26.04
CA CYS A 323 -9.67 5.44 26.92
C CYS A 323 -9.88 4.12 26.16
N CYS A 324 -10.69 4.12 25.08
CA CYS A 324 -10.93 2.93 24.28
C CYS A 324 -9.67 2.51 23.51
N LEU A 325 -9.00 3.46 22.87
CA LEU A 325 -7.77 3.20 22.13
C LEU A 325 -6.58 2.87 23.05
N GLU A 326 -6.52 3.46 24.24
CA GLU A 326 -5.53 3.06 25.26
C GLU A 326 -5.79 1.64 25.77
N SER A 327 -7.04 1.28 26.03
CA SER A 327 -7.43 -0.08 26.42
C SER A 327 -7.08 -1.09 25.33
N TYR A 328 -7.43 -0.79 24.07
CA TYR A 328 -7.07 -1.63 22.92
C TYR A 328 -5.56 -1.83 22.85
N ALA A 329 -4.76 -0.75 22.91
CA ALA A 329 -3.31 -0.84 22.90
C ALA A 329 -2.75 -1.70 24.05
N ARG A 330 -3.33 -1.65 25.26
CA ARG A 330 -2.91 -2.51 26.38
C ARG A 330 -3.13 -3.99 26.13
N THR A 331 -4.14 -4.37 25.35
CA THR A 331 -4.37 -5.79 25.00
C THR A 331 -3.33 -6.33 24.02
N ARG A 332 -2.66 -5.44 23.25
CA ARG A 332 -1.72 -5.79 22.19
C ARG A 332 -0.26 -5.60 22.61
N VAL A 333 0.02 -4.58 23.43
CA VAL A 333 1.36 -4.25 23.89
C VAL A 333 1.76 -5.15 25.05
N LYS A 334 2.80 -5.96 24.84
CA LYS A 334 3.40 -6.79 25.88
C LYS A 334 4.47 -5.99 26.62
N LEU A 335 4.37 -5.93 27.94
CA LEU A 335 5.36 -5.33 28.83
C LEU A 335 6.14 -6.42 29.56
N LEU A 336 7.43 -6.18 29.77
CA LEU A 336 8.29 -6.94 30.66
C LEU A 336 8.00 -6.54 32.12
N GLU A 337 8.48 -7.33 33.08
CA GLU A 337 8.28 -7.07 34.52
C GLU A 337 8.79 -5.69 34.97
N ASN A 338 9.83 -5.16 34.30
CA ASN A 338 10.38 -3.83 34.55
C ASN A 338 9.58 -2.69 33.88
N GLY A 339 8.41 -2.98 33.31
CA GLY A 339 7.56 -2.00 32.61
C GLY A 339 8.03 -1.63 31.20
N ASN A 340 9.17 -2.13 30.74
CA ASN A 340 9.64 -1.89 29.37
C ASN A 340 8.85 -2.71 28.36
N ARG A 341 8.71 -2.18 27.14
CA ARG A 341 8.05 -2.90 26.05
C ARG A 341 8.85 -4.13 25.64
N ALA A 342 8.19 -5.29 25.59
CA ALA A 342 8.81 -6.53 25.13
C ALA A 342 9.21 -6.42 23.66
N ARG A 343 10.31 -7.07 23.28
CA ARG A 343 10.76 -7.15 21.88
C ARG A 343 9.66 -7.78 21.03
N GLY A 344 9.38 -7.18 19.87
CA GLY A 344 8.33 -7.66 18.96
C GLY A 344 6.91 -7.19 19.31
N SER A 345 6.70 -6.48 20.42
CA SER A 345 5.44 -5.82 20.73
C SER A 345 5.20 -4.64 19.77
N PRO A 346 3.96 -4.38 19.33
CA PRO A 346 3.67 -3.31 18.37
C PRO A 346 4.13 -1.92 18.85
N ARG A 347 4.44 -1.07 17.88
CA ARG A 347 4.69 0.35 18.10
C ARG A 347 3.38 1.12 18.10
N VAL A 348 3.05 1.75 19.22
CA VAL A 348 1.88 2.62 19.35
C VAL A 348 2.29 4.07 19.07
N THR A 349 1.58 4.71 18.14
CA THR A 349 1.64 6.14 17.87
C THR A 349 0.25 6.74 18.12
N THR A 350 0.16 7.79 18.91
CA THR A 350 -1.11 8.46 19.25
C THR A 350 -1.15 9.85 18.64
N TYR A 351 -2.31 10.25 18.14
CA TYR A 351 -2.56 11.54 17.52
C TYR A 351 -3.62 12.29 18.33
N PRO A 352 -3.22 13.17 19.26
CA PRO A 352 -4.18 13.94 20.05
C PRO A 352 -5.07 14.79 19.14
N TRP A 353 -6.37 14.81 19.41
CA TRP A 353 -7.25 15.74 18.71
C TRP A 353 -7.17 17.11 19.40
N ALA A 354 -6.78 18.14 18.68
CA ALA A 354 -6.67 19.49 19.23
C ALA A 354 -7.98 19.88 19.91
N THR A 355 -7.87 20.58 21.05
CA THR A 355 -8.99 21.06 21.87
C THR A 355 -9.93 20.00 22.48
N MET A 356 -9.66 18.70 22.28
CA MET A 356 -10.44 17.61 22.89
C MET A 356 -9.56 16.70 23.75
N ARG A 357 -9.73 16.80 25.08
CA ARG A 357 -8.94 16.02 26.06
C ARG A 357 -9.09 14.50 25.89
N ASP A 358 -10.31 14.06 25.59
CA ASP A 358 -10.71 12.66 25.69
C ASP A 358 -10.85 11.96 24.33
N SER A 359 -10.41 12.60 23.24
CA SER A 359 -10.47 12.07 21.87
C SER A 359 -9.07 11.99 21.26
N MET A 360 -8.78 10.93 20.51
CA MET A 360 -7.51 10.80 19.78
C MET A 360 -7.63 9.85 18.58
N GLY A 361 -6.68 9.95 17.64
CA GLY A 361 -6.36 8.88 16.72
C GLY A 361 -5.23 7.99 17.24
N GLN A 362 -5.06 6.81 16.69
CA GLN A 362 -3.99 5.88 17.07
C GLN A 362 -3.59 4.98 15.90
N THR A 363 -2.30 4.72 15.76
CA THR A 363 -1.75 3.67 14.89
C THR A 363 -0.98 2.67 15.74
N LEU A 364 -1.24 1.38 15.54
CA LEU A 364 -0.37 0.30 16.01
C LEU A 364 0.36 -0.27 14.80
N THR A 365 1.68 -0.20 14.77
CA THR A 365 2.51 -0.81 13.73
C THR A 365 3.16 -2.07 14.27
N SER A 366 2.95 -3.19 13.60
CA SER A 366 3.57 -4.46 13.98
C SER A 366 5.09 -4.37 13.84
N MET A 367 5.82 -4.91 14.80
CA MET A 367 7.28 -4.93 14.73
C MET A 367 7.77 -6.14 13.91
N PRO A 368 8.86 -6.00 13.13
CA PRO A 368 9.45 -7.14 12.43
C PRO A 368 9.73 -8.31 13.38
N ARG A 369 9.32 -9.53 12.99
CA ARG A 369 9.42 -10.76 13.80
C ARG A 369 8.61 -10.73 15.12
N GLY A 370 7.75 -9.73 15.31
CA GLY A 370 6.74 -9.74 16.36
C GLY A 370 5.59 -10.70 16.02
N GLN A 371 4.85 -11.16 17.04
CA GLN A 371 3.76 -12.13 16.84
C GLN A 371 2.73 -11.63 15.81
N GLU A 372 2.26 -10.39 15.92
CA GLU A 372 1.30 -9.81 14.98
C GLU A 372 1.83 -9.78 13.55
N ASN A 373 3.11 -9.46 13.36
CA ASN A 373 3.74 -9.47 12.04
C ASN A 373 3.85 -10.90 11.48
N MET A 374 4.18 -11.88 12.31
CA MET A 374 4.20 -13.30 11.92
C MET A 374 2.81 -13.85 11.62
N ASP A 375 1.77 -13.32 12.28
CA ASP A 375 0.37 -13.64 12.03
C ASP A 375 -0.20 -12.89 10.80
N GLY A 376 0.62 -12.07 10.12
CA GLY A 376 0.25 -11.36 8.89
C GLY A 376 -0.35 -9.96 9.09
N LEU A 377 -0.46 -9.46 10.34
CA LEU A 377 -0.92 -8.10 10.62
C LEU A 377 0.25 -7.11 10.47
N VAL A 378 0.10 -6.13 9.58
CA VAL A 378 1.12 -5.07 9.36
C VAL A 378 0.88 -3.86 10.27
N TYR A 379 -0.36 -3.38 10.33
CA TYR A 379 -0.75 -2.28 11.21
C TYR A 379 -2.25 -2.31 11.51
N SER A 380 -2.66 -1.50 12.49
CA SER A 380 -4.05 -1.12 12.73
C SER A 380 -4.12 0.38 12.94
N GLN A 381 -5.07 1.06 12.30
CA GLN A 381 -5.19 2.50 12.34
C GLN A 381 -6.62 2.94 12.71
N PHE A 382 -6.72 3.91 13.61
CA PHE A 382 -7.97 4.44 14.14
C PHE A 382 -7.95 5.97 14.05
N TYR A 383 -8.86 6.55 13.26
CA TYR A 383 -8.98 7.99 13.09
C TYR A 383 -10.43 8.38 12.76
N GLY A 384 -10.77 9.65 12.96
CA GLY A 384 -12.05 10.21 12.55
C GLY A 384 -12.07 10.49 11.04
N ASN A 385 -13.24 10.40 10.40
CA ASN A 385 -13.39 10.66 8.97
C ASN A 385 -13.34 12.18 8.63
N ILE A 386 -12.23 12.82 8.95
CA ILE A 386 -11.97 14.26 8.73
C ILE A 386 -10.57 14.35 8.08
N LYS A 387 -10.41 13.76 6.89
CA LYS A 387 -9.15 13.83 6.14
C LYS A 387 -9.08 15.07 5.22
N THR A 388 -10.21 15.47 4.65
CA THR A 388 -10.28 16.44 3.56
C THR A 388 -9.77 17.86 3.88
N PRO A 389 -10.07 18.50 5.03
CA PRO A 389 -9.60 19.87 5.25
C PRO A 389 -8.11 19.96 5.67
N PHE A 390 -7.44 18.84 5.97
CA PHE A 390 -6.07 18.83 6.45
C PHE A 390 -5.05 18.25 5.46
N ASP A 391 -5.48 17.41 4.52
CA ASP A 391 -4.60 16.78 3.53
C ASP A 391 -4.41 17.63 2.25
N ASP A 392 -5.31 18.58 1.95
CA ASP A 392 -5.25 19.42 0.73
C ASP A 392 -4.27 20.63 0.84
N TYR A 393 -3.58 20.78 1.98
CA TYR A 393 -2.65 21.89 2.24
C TYR A 393 -1.22 21.45 2.63
N SER A 394 -0.85 20.18 2.45
CA SER A 394 0.54 19.71 2.68
C SER A 394 1.27 19.38 1.39
#